data_AF-A0A1F3E8T9-F1
#
_entry.id   AF-A0A1F3E8T9-F1
#
_cell.length_a   1.000
_cell.length_b   1.000
_cell.length_c   1.000
_cell.angle_alpha   90.00
_cell.angle_beta   90.00
_cell.angle_gamma   90.00
#
_symmetry.space_group_name_H-M   'P 1'
#
loop_
_entity.id
_entity.type
_entity.pdbx_description
1 polymer ?
#
loop_
_entity_poly.entity_id
_entity_poly.type
_entity_poly.pdbx_seq_one_letter_code
_entity_poly.pdbx_strand_id
1 'polypeptide(L)' 'MAIREAFFKPAPQVLGGYYIPVRNDWNNKISRRHISENEKELYEQQFGEEILNEDEFFKWWKNNHQSK' A
#
# COMPACT_ATOMS: atom_id res chain seq x y z
N MET A 1 20.15 5.53 16.10
CA MET A 1 19.78 5.66 14.68
C MET A 1 18.35 5.20 14.56
N ALA A 2 17.40 6.08 14.23
CA ALA A 2 16.02 5.68 13.99
C ALA A 2 16.02 4.82 12.71
N ILE A 3 15.70 3.54 12.85
CA ILE A 3 15.46 2.67 11.70
C ILE A 3 14.26 3.28 11.00
N ARG A 4 14.48 3.97 9.87
CA ARG A 4 13.39 4.39 8.99
C ARG A 4 12.74 3.08 8.53
N GLU A 5 11.54 2.79 9.04
CA GLU A 5 10.78 1.63 8.58
C GLU A 5 10.56 1.80 7.07
N ALA A 6 10.84 0.73 6.30
CA ALA A 6 10.61 0.75 4.86
C ALA A 6 9.11 0.95 4.59
N PHE A 7 8.78 1.87 3.67
CA PHE A 7 7.40 2.14 3.26
C PHE A 7 6.76 0.87 2.67
N PHE A 8 7.47 0.23 1.74
CA PHE A 8 7.09 -1.06 1.17
C PHE A 8 7.71 -2.20 1.97
N LYS A 9 6.92 -2.83 2.83
CA LYS A 9 7.37 -4.00 3.59
C LYS A 9 7.09 -5.28 2.79
N PRO A 10 8.08 -6.12 2.45
CA PRO A 10 7.81 -7.34 1.70
C PRO A 10 6.86 -8.25 2.49
N ALA A 11 5.87 -8.81 1.78
CA ALA A 11 5.01 -9.83 2.35
C ALA A 11 5.77 -11.17 2.49
N PRO A 12 5.29 -12.10 3.34
CA PRO A 12 5.84 -13.45 3.38
C PRO A 12 5.89 -14.07 1.99
N GLN A 13 6.95 -14.84 1.69
CA GLN A 13 7.19 -15.43 0.36
C GLN A 13 6.00 -16.24 -0.19
N VAL A 14 5.16 -16.78 0.70
CA VAL A 14 3.95 -17.55 0.35
C VAL A 14 2.87 -16.68 -0.30
N LEU A 15 2.77 -15.41 0.10
CA LEU A 15 1.77 -14.45 -0.41
C LEU A 15 2.29 -13.64 -1.60
N GLY A 16 3.61 -13.39 -1.65
CA GLY A 16 4.21 -12.46 -2.61
C GLY A 16 3.77 -11.01 -2.40
N GLY A 17 4.43 -10.06 -3.08
CA GLY A 17 4.07 -8.64 -3.00
C GLY A 17 4.55 -7.92 -1.72
N TYR A 18 3.87 -6.82 -1.38
CA TYR A 18 4.29 -5.85 -0.38
C TYR A 18 3.12 -5.40 0.50
N TYR A 19 3.45 -4.91 1.69
CA TYR A 19 2.55 -4.24 2.60
C TYR A 19 2.89 -2.76 2.62
N ILE A 20 1.89 -1.92 2.32
CA ILE A 20 2.02 -0.47 2.39
C ILE A 20 1.21 0.10 3.56
N PRO A 21 1.66 1.19 4.19
CA PRO A 21 0.88 1.93 5.17
C PRO A 21 -0.29 2.65 4.48
N VAL A 22 -1.48 2.51 5.06
CA VAL A 22 -2.70 3.21 4.65
C VAL A 22 -3.33 3.82 5.89
N ARG A 23 -3.65 5.10 5.85
CA ARG A 23 -4.27 5.80 6.97
C ARG A 23 -5.77 5.53 6.98
N ASN A 24 -6.30 5.03 8.08
CA ASN A 24 -7.74 4.86 8.23
C ASN A 24 -8.40 6.21 8.49
N ASP A 25 -9.39 6.58 7.67
CA ASP A 25 -10.12 7.84 7.75
C ASP A 25 -10.90 8.02 9.06
N TRP A 26 -11.36 6.93 9.67
CA TRP A 26 -12.22 6.97 10.85
C TRP A 26 -11.44 7.24 12.15
N ASN A 27 -10.28 6.62 12.31
CA ASN A 27 -9.52 6.66 13.58
C ASN A 27 -8.09 7.20 13.42
N ASN A 28 -7.71 7.66 12.22
CA ASN A 28 -6.36 8.12 11.85
C ASN A 28 -5.25 7.09 12.11
N LYS A 29 -5.59 5.82 12.38
CA LYS A 29 -4.59 4.77 12.57
C LYS A 29 -4.05 4.32 11.23
N ILE A 30 -2.74 4.16 11.16
CA ILE A 30 -2.07 3.60 9.98
C ILE A 30 -2.17 2.07 10.08
N SER A 31 -2.82 1.47 9.11
CA SER A 31 -2.92 0.02 8.93
C SER A 31 -2.08 -0.40 7.73
N ARG A 32 -1.58 -1.65 7.71
CA ARG A 32 -0.84 -2.17 6.57
C ARG A 32 -1.79 -2.92 5.63
N ARG A 33 -1.81 -2.56 4.35
CA ARG A 33 -2.58 -3.23 3.30
C ARG A 33 -1.65 -3.97 2.36
N HIS A 34 -2.05 -5.17 1.96
CA HIS A 34 -1.32 -5.98 1.00
C HIS A 34 -1.57 -5.48 -0.41
N ILE A 35 -0.51 -5.42 -1.20
CA ILE A 35 -0.50 -5.13 -2.62
C ILE A 35 0.46 -6.08 -3.31
N SER A 36 0.18 -6.40 -4.57
CA SER A 36 1.03 -7.21 -5.45
C SER A 36 2.27 -6.42 -5.89
N GLU A 37 3.25 -7.11 -6.49
CA GLU A 37 4.45 -6.45 -7.01
C GLU A 37 4.13 -5.43 -8.13
N ASN A 38 3.25 -5.80 -9.07
CA ASN A 38 2.77 -4.87 -10.11
C ASN A 38 2.05 -3.65 -9.51
N GLU A 39 1.23 -3.87 -8.48
CA GLU A 39 0.51 -2.79 -7.78
C GLU A 39 1.48 -1.88 -7.03
N LYS A 40 2.59 -2.41 -6.51
CA LYS A 40 3.65 -1.64 -5.85
C LYS A 40 4.34 -0.71 -6.84
N GLU A 41 4.70 -1.18 -8.04
CA GLU A 41 5.28 -0.33 -9.08
C GLU A 41 4.33 0.78 -9.51
N LEU A 42 3.05 0.46 -9.70
CA LEU A 42 2.01 1.45 -10.04
C LEU A 42 1.82 2.48 -8.92
N TYR A 43 1.82 2.03 -7.67
CA TYR A 43 1.70 2.92 -6.52
C TYR A 43 2.90 3.86 -6.41
N GLU A 44 4.11 3.33 -6.53
CA GLU A 44 5.36 4.10 -6.46
C GLU A 44 5.45 5.11 -7.61
N GLN A 45 4.97 4.77 -8.81
CA GLN A 45 4.93 5.70 -9.95
C GLN A 45 3.89 6.82 -9.78
N GLN A 46 2.73 6.54 -9.17
CA GLN A 46 1.65 7.51 -9.02
C GLN A 46 1.78 8.38 -7.77
N PHE A 47 2.20 7.78 -6.66
CA PHE A 47 2.18 8.38 -5.32
C PHE A 47 3.55 8.36 -4.62
N GLY A 48 4.53 7.61 -5.12
CA GLY A 48 5.83 7.43 -4.46
C GLY A 48 5.69 6.74 -3.11
N GLU A 49 6.07 7.45 -2.05
CA GLU A 49 6.00 6.99 -0.64
C GLU A 49 4.94 7.77 0.16
N GLU A 50 3.89 8.25 -0.51
CA GLU A 50 2.78 8.94 0.15
C GLU A 50 1.82 7.95 0.82
N ILE A 51 1.41 8.24 2.06
CA ILE A 51 0.41 7.44 2.79
C ILE A 51 -0.98 7.90 2.38
N LEU A 52 -1.64 7.11 1.52
CA LEU A 52 -3.04 7.35 1.18
C LEU A 52 -3.97 7.07 2.35
N ASN A 53 -5.10 7.75 2.36
CA ASN A 53 -6.21 7.40 3.24
C ASN A 53 -6.91 6.12 2.74
N GLU A 54 -7.72 5.48 3.58
CA GLU A 54 -8.33 4.19 3.29
C GLU A 54 -9.31 4.30 2.12
N ASP A 55 -10.06 5.40 2.03
CA ASP A 55 -10.95 5.67 0.90
C ASP A 55 -10.18 5.88 -0.43
N GLU A 56 -9.08 6.64 -0.39
CA GLU A 56 -8.22 6.91 -1.55
C GLU A 56 -7.52 5.65 -2.02
N PHE A 57 -6.93 4.90 -1.09
CA PHE A 57 -6.33 3.60 -1.35
C PHE A 57 -7.35 2.64 -1.94
N PHE A 58 -8.56 2.56 -1.37
CA PHE A 58 -9.58 1.64 -1.85
C PHE A 58 -10.08 1.99 -3.25
N LYS A 59 -10.26 3.27 -3.56
CA LYS A 59 -10.61 3.74 -4.91
C LYS A 59 -9.54 3.40 -5.92
N TRP A 60 -8.28 3.68 -5.60
CA TRP A 60 -7.14 3.34 -6.45
C TRP A 60 -7.04 1.82 -6.63
N TRP A 61 -7.08 1.06 -5.53
CA TRP A 61 -6.96 -0.39 -5.54
C TRP A 61 -8.07 -1.01 -6.37
N LYS A 62 -9.33 -0.58 -6.19
CA LYS A 62 -10.46 -1.07 -6.98
C LYS A 62 -10.28 -0.84 -8.48
N ASN A 63 -9.79 0.33 -8.88
CA ASN A 63 -9.56 0.65 -10.29
C ASN A 63 -8.44 -0.21 -10.91
N ASN A 64 -7.40 -0.55 -10.15
CA ASN A 64 -6.28 -1.35 -10.64
C ASN A 64 -6.49 -2.86 -10.47
N HIS A 65 -7.35 -3.29 -9.54
CA HIS A 65 -7.62 -4.70 -9.25
C HIS A 65 -8.76 -5.29 -10.11
N GLN A 66 -9.63 -4.46 -10.70
CA GLN A 66 -10.72 -4.91 -11.59
C GLN A 66 -10.30 -5.24 -13.04
N SER A 67 -9.00 -5.17 -13.39
CA SER A 67 -8.54 -5.71 -14.68
C SER A 67 -8.47 -7.23 -14.64
N LYS A 68 -9.62 -7.90 -14.73
CA LYS A 68 -9.72 -9.32 -15.06
C LYS A 68 -10.87 -9.60 -16.01
#